data_AF-A0A2D0KKY8-F1
#
_entry.id   AF-A0A2D0KKY8-F1
#
_cell.length_a   1.000
_cell.length_b   1.000
_cell.length_c   1.000
_cell.angle_alpha   90.00
_cell.angle_beta   90.00
_cell.angle_gamma   90.00
#
_symmetry.space_group_name_H-M   'P 1'
#
loop_
_entity.id
_entity.type
_entity.pdbx_description
1 polymer ?
#
loop_
_entity_poly.entity_id
_entity_poly.type
_entity_poly.pdbx_seq_one_letter_code
_entity_poly.pdbx_strand_id
1 'polypeptide(L)'
;MPKIKTVRGAAKRFKKTASGGFKRKHANLRHILTKKSTKRKRHLRPKGMVSKGDLAWLLLVCRTHKQFFRLELRDDRRSIWLA
;
A
#
# COMPACT_ATOMS: atom_id res chain seq x y z
N MET A 1 12.90 3.27 -30.53
CA MET A 1 13.00 3.67 -29.11
C MET A 1 11.96 2.90 -28.29
N PRO A 2 12.37 2.01 -27.37
CA PRO A 2 11.43 1.19 -26.61
C PRO A 2 10.70 2.03 -25.54
N LYS A 3 9.37 2.11 -25.65
CA LYS A 3 8.51 2.81 -24.69
C LYS A 3 8.33 1.95 -23.44
N ILE A 4 8.86 2.40 -22.30
CA ILE A 4 8.69 1.71 -21.01
C ILE A 4 7.20 1.72 -20.64
N LYS A 5 6.59 0.53 -20.62
CA LYS A 5 5.18 0.34 -20.26
C LYS A 5 5.05 0.15 -18.75
N THR A 6 3.98 0.70 -18.19
CA THR A 6 3.62 0.47 -16.78
C THR A 6 3.14 -0.96 -16.58
N VAL A 7 3.66 -1.66 -15.57
CA VAL A 7 3.14 -2.99 -15.22
C VAL A 7 1.82 -2.81 -14.49
N ARG A 8 0.71 -3.09 -15.19
CA ARG A 8 -0.67 -2.98 -14.67
C ARG A 8 -0.88 -3.78 -13.38
N GLY A 9 -0.20 -4.91 -13.23
CA GLY A 9 -0.28 -5.75 -12.02
C GLY A 9 0.28 -5.09 -10.76
N ALA A 10 1.29 -4.23 -10.89
CA ALA A 10 1.83 -3.45 -9.77
C ALA A 10 0.92 -2.26 -9.44
N ALA A 11 0.46 -1.54 -10.47
CA ALA A 11 -0.43 -0.39 -10.30
C ALA A 11 -1.76 -0.72 -9.61
N LYS A 12 -2.28 -1.95 -9.78
CA LYS A 12 -3.49 -2.43 -9.08
C LYS A 12 -3.26 -2.71 -7.59
N ARG A 13 -2.02 -3.04 -7.19
CA ARG A 13 -1.70 -3.54 -5.85
C ARG A 13 -1.11 -2.47 -4.93
N PHE A 14 -0.36 -1.53 -5.49
CA PHE A 14 0.32 -0.46 -4.75
C PHE A 14 -0.35 0.88 -4.99
N LYS A 15 -0.65 1.61 -3.92
CA LYS A 15 -1.13 3.00 -4.01
C LYS A 15 -0.02 3.95 -3.61
N LYS A 16 0.25 4.94 -4.45
CA LYS A 16 1.22 6.01 -4.17
C LYS A 16 0.63 6.96 -3.13
N THR A 17 1.43 7.31 -2.13
CA THR A 17 1.12 8.32 -1.11
C THR A 17 1.72 9.65 -1.53
N ALA A 18 1.13 10.77 -1.10
CA ALA A 18 1.64 12.11 -1.38
C ALA A 18 3.10 12.31 -0.90
N SER A 19 3.49 11.65 0.19
CA SER A 19 4.83 11.68 0.78
C SER A 19 5.87 10.80 0.07
N GLY A 20 5.58 10.28 -1.12
CA GLY A 20 6.52 9.47 -1.91
C GLY A 20 6.59 7.99 -1.53
N GLY A 21 5.89 7.56 -0.48
CA GLY A 21 5.78 6.15 -0.09
C GLY A 21 4.67 5.38 -0.82
N PHE A 22 4.73 4.05 -0.78
CA PHE A 22 3.66 3.18 -1.29
C PHE A 22 2.97 2.41 -0.17
N LYS A 23 1.63 2.35 -0.23
CA LYS A 23 0.81 1.51 0.64
C LYS A 23 0.54 0.16 -0.04
N ARG A 24 0.60 -0.93 0.74
CA ARG A 24 0.25 -2.29 0.31
C ARG A 24 -0.66 -2.99 1.32
N LYS A 25 -1.38 -4.01 0.86
CA LYS A 25 -2.09 -4.94 1.74
C LYS A 25 -1.16 -6.08 2.15
N HIS A 26 -1.31 -6.60 3.37
CA HIS A 26 -0.59 -7.81 3.77
C HIS A 26 -1.10 -9.05 3.03
N ALA A 27 -0.20 -10.01 2.80
CA ALA A 27 -0.53 -11.32 2.25
C ALA A 27 -1.26 -12.19 3.30
N ASN A 28 -1.86 -13.30 2.87
CA ASN A 28 -2.42 -14.35 3.73
C ASN A 28 -3.69 -13.97 4.53
N LEU A 29 -4.47 -13.01 4.04
CA LEU A 29 -5.72 -12.55 4.67
C LEU A 29 -7.00 -13.16 4.07
N ARG A 30 -6.89 -14.11 3.13
CA ARG A 30 -8.05 -14.65 2.40
C ARG A 30 -8.15 -16.17 2.39
N HIS A 31 -7.07 -16.88 2.74
CA HIS A 31 -7.01 -18.33 2.67
C HIS A 31 -6.55 -18.92 4.02
N ILE A 32 -7.16 -20.04 4.43
CA ILE A 32 -6.93 -20.74 5.71
C ILE A 32 -7.00 -19.75 6.89
N LEU A 33 -8.19 -19.22 7.15
CA LEU A 33 -8.43 -18.28 8.26
C LEU A 33 -8.84 -18.98 9.56
N THR A 34 -9.25 -20.25 9.46
CA THR A 34 -9.66 -21.11 10.57
C THR A 34 -8.47 -21.47 11.46
N LYS A 35 -7.36 -21.91 10.86
CA LYS A 35 -6.12 -22.29 11.58
C LYS A 35 -5.30 -21.10 12.12
N LYS A 36 -5.71 -19.86 11.83
CA LYS A 36 -4.98 -18.65 12.25
C LYS A 36 -5.59 -18.06 13.50
N SER A 37 -4.74 -17.74 14.49
CA SER A 37 -5.17 -17.02 15.68
C SER A 37 -5.84 -15.68 15.35
N THR A 38 -6.76 -15.24 16.20
CA THR A 38 -7.46 -13.96 16.06
C THR A 38 -6.50 -12.77 16.08
N LYS A 39 -5.43 -12.85 16.90
CA LYS A 39 -4.33 -11.86 16.95
C LYS A 39 -3.63 -11.74 15.60
N ARG A 40 -3.25 -12.85 14.97
CA ARG A 40 -2.62 -12.87 13.63
C ARG A 40 -3.53 -12.23 12.58
N LYS A 41 -4.82 -12.58 12.57
CA LYS A 41 -5.81 -11.99 11.65
C LYS A 41 -5.93 -10.48 11.84
N ARG A 42 -5.90 -9.98 13.08
CA ARG A 42 -5.96 -8.54 13.40
C ARG A 42 -4.76 -7.79 12.85
N HIS A 43 -3.55 -8.30 13.04
CA HIS A 43 -2.32 -7.64 12.56
C HIS A 43 -2.21 -7.60 11.03
N LEU A 44 -2.88 -8.51 10.32
CA LEU A 44 -2.85 -8.54 8.85
C LEU A 44 -3.84 -7.55 8.19
N ARG A 45 -4.85 -7.05 8.93
CA ARG A 45 -5.86 -6.10 8.43
C ARG A 45 -5.31 -4.71 8.02
N PRO A 46 -4.46 -4.04 8.80
CA PRO A 46 -3.99 -2.70 8.44
C PRO A 46 -3.17 -2.73 7.14
N LYS A 47 -3.13 -1.59 6.44
CA LYS A 47 -2.28 -1.44 5.25
C LYS A 47 -0.88 -1.04 5.71
N GLY A 48 0.13 -1.83 5.31
CA GLY A 48 1.52 -1.56 5.61
C GLY A 48 2.18 -0.64 4.58
N MET A 49 3.25 0.03 4.99
CA MET A 49 4.17 0.68 4.07
C MET A 49 5.11 -0.35 3.42
N VAL A 50 5.57 -0.03 2.22
CA VAL A 50 6.59 -0.82 1.52
C VAL A 50 7.98 -0.49 2.09
N SER A 51 8.87 -1.48 2.09
CA SER A 51 10.27 -1.32 2.52
C SER A 51 11.01 -0.35 1.60
N LYS A 52 12.02 0.36 2.12
CA LYS A 52 12.80 1.35 1.36
C LYS A 52 13.47 0.73 0.13
N GLY A 53 13.93 -0.51 0.20
CA GLY A 53 14.60 -1.20 -0.92
C GLY A 53 13.72 -1.41 -2.15
N ASP A 54 12.43 -1.69 -1.96
CA ASP A 54 11.50 -1.94 -3.08
C ASP A 54 10.95 -0.65 -3.71
N LEU A 55 11.16 0.51 -3.07
CA LEU A 55 10.61 1.78 -3.53
C LEU A 55 11.15 2.18 -4.91
N ALA A 56 12.46 1.98 -5.14
CA ALA A 56 13.12 2.34 -6.39
C ALA A 56 12.47 1.63 -7.58
N TRP A 57 12.21 0.32 -7.42
CA TRP A 57 11.60 -0.49 -8.47
C TRP A 57 10.12 -0.14 -8.68
N LEU A 58 9.38 0.13 -7.60
CA LEU A 58 7.97 0.53 -7.68
C LEU A 58 7.76 1.91 -8.33
N LEU A 59 8.68 2.85 -8.13
CA LEU A 59 8.63 4.17 -8.76
C LEU A 59 8.73 4.07 -10.29
N LEU A 60 9.61 3.20 -10.79
CA LEU A 60 9.81 2.99 -12.22
C LEU A 60 8.56 2.35 -12.86
N VAL A 61 8.01 1.36 -12.18
CA VAL A 61 6.97 0.48 -12.73
C VAL A 61 5.56 1.06 -12.57
N CYS A 62 5.31 1.80 -11.48
CA CYS A 62 4.01 2.36 -11.11
C CYS A 62 3.90 3.85 -11.45
N ARG A 63 4.37 4.25 -12.64
CA ARG A 63 4.09 5.59 -13.20
C ARG A 63 2.60 5.74 -13.47
N THR A 64 1.84 6.15 -12.45
CA THR A 64 0.46 6.59 -12.62
C THR A 64 0.50 7.84 -13.50
N HIS A 65 -0.07 7.76 -14.70
CA HIS A 65 -0.38 8.94 -15.50
C HIS A 65 -1.12 9.93 -14.58
N LYS A 66 -0.59 11.14 -14.40
CA LYS A 66 -1.24 12.20 -13.62
C LYS A 66 -2.68 12.34 -14.13
N GLN A 67 -3.67 11.93 -13.34
CA GLN A 67 -5.09 12.36 -13.36
C GLN A 67 -5.91 11.33 -12.58
N PHE A 68 -6.08 11.57 -11.28
CA PHE A 68 -7.39 11.67 -10.64
C PHE A 68 -7.14 11.94 -9.16
N PHE A 69 -6.93 13.23 -8.88
CA PHE A 69 -7.00 13.77 -7.54
C PHE A 69 -8.47 13.73 -7.14
N ARG A 70 -8.88 12.68 -6.41
CA ARG A 70 -10.06 12.79 -5.56
C ARG A 70 -9.61 12.50 -4.14
N LEU A 71 -9.71 13.57 -3.34
CA LEU A 71 -9.58 13.59 -1.91
C LEU A 71 -10.24 12.35 -1.30
N GLU A 72 -9.45 11.55 -0.60
CA GLU A 72 -9.91 10.82 0.57
C GLU A 72 -8.80 10.96 1.62
N LEU A 73 -8.82 12.15 2.21
CA LEU A 73 -8.13 12.48 3.46
C LEU A 73 -8.89 11.80 4.61
N ARG A 74 -8.12 11.43 5.65
CA ARG A 74 -8.52 10.87 6.95
C ARG A 74 -8.79 9.36 6.96
N ASP A 75 -7.80 8.63 7.45
CA ASP A 75 -7.84 8.14 8.84
C ASP A 75 -6.54 7.38 9.14
N ASP A 76 -5.65 8.02 9.90
CA ASP A 76 -4.74 7.34 10.83
C ASP A 76 -3.83 8.35 11.56
N ARG A 77 -3.95 8.35 12.89
CA ARG A 77 -2.97 8.79 13.91
C ARG A 77 -2.90 10.27 14.34
N ARG A 78 -3.68 10.59 15.38
CA ARG A 78 -3.26 11.27 16.63
C ARG A 78 -4.14 10.64 17.72
N SER A 79 -3.75 9.81 18.70
CA SER A 79 -2.58 9.79 19.58
C SER A 79 -2.22 11.17 20.10
N ILE A 80 -3.12 11.72 20.92
CA ILE A 80 -2.79 12.69 21.97
C ILE A 80 -3.26 12.03 23.27
N TRP A 81 -2.31 11.37 23.94
CA TRP A 81 -2.29 11.33 25.40
C TRP A 81 -1.87 12.73 25.83
N LEU A 82 -2.73 13.46 26.55
CA LEU A 82 -2.45 14.62 27.41
C LEU A 82 -3.81 15.21 27.87
N ALA A 83 -4.28 14.71 29.02
CA ALA A 83 -5.15 15.33 30.04
C ALA A 83 -5.68 14.20 30.92
#